data_AF-A0A3M1KV74-F1
#
_entry.id   AF-A0A3M1KV74-F1
#
_cell.length_a   1.000
_cell.length_b   1.000
_cell.length_c   1.000
_cell.angle_alpha   90.00
_cell.angle_beta   90.00
_cell.angle_gamma   90.00
#
_symmetry.space_group_name_H-M   'P 1'
#
loop_
_entity.id
_entity.type
_entity.pdbx_description
1 polymer ?
#
loop_
_entity_poly.entity_id
_entity_poly.type
_entity_poly.pdbx_seq_one_letter_code
_entity_poly.pdbx_strand_id
1 'polypeptide(L)'
;MRLIKQNGISPFEGKPVSGQYQWFYRELDAKRWAKLYNIPYIEPRGKVNFDSELLARACTAAKCLGKVKEYTCLLFKAMFEDSVSQIDERECVIRAEACGISKINFQNLLTAQETLDQLNATIDRALESGVFGVPTFIVSGELFWGNDRIVLLRHYLKMSNCN
;
A
#
# COMPACT_ATOMS: atom_id res chain seq x y z
N MET A 1 0.29 6.31 -9.64
CA MET A 1 -0.71 6.62 -8.58
C MET A 1 -0.99 8.12 -8.44
N ARG A 2 -2.22 8.54 -8.74
CA ARG A 2 -2.71 9.94 -8.75
C ARG A 2 -2.48 10.72 -7.44
N LEU A 3 -2.63 10.05 -6.28
CA LEU A 3 -2.42 10.64 -4.94
C LEU A 3 -1.01 11.25 -4.74
N ILE A 4 0.04 10.58 -5.23
CA ILE A 4 1.43 11.07 -5.06
C ILE A 4 1.74 12.14 -6.11
N LYS A 5 1.23 11.99 -7.34
CA LYS A 5 1.47 12.93 -8.44
C LYS A 5 0.85 14.32 -8.20
N GLN A 6 -0.27 14.40 -7.47
CA GLN A 6 -0.93 15.68 -7.20
C GLN A 6 -0.29 16.52 -6.09
N ASN A 7 0.54 15.92 -5.23
CA ASN A 7 1.18 16.61 -4.11
C ASN A 7 2.58 17.17 -4.45
N GLY A 8 2.93 17.25 -5.73
CA GLY A 8 4.20 17.80 -6.21
C GLY A 8 5.19 16.73 -6.68
N ILE A 9 6.48 17.06 -6.59
CA ILE A 9 7.57 16.19 -7.07
C ILE A 9 7.80 15.08 -6.04
N SER A 10 7.73 13.83 -6.51
CA SER A 10 8.12 12.67 -5.70
C SER A 10 9.60 12.81 -5.32
N PRO A 11 9.97 12.73 -4.03
CA PRO A 11 11.38 12.82 -3.62
C PRO A 11 12.20 11.59 -4.04
N PHE A 12 11.55 10.63 -4.70
CA PHE A 12 12.14 9.41 -5.26
C PHE A 12 12.48 9.53 -6.75
N GLU A 13 12.07 10.62 -7.39
CA GLU A 13 12.38 10.92 -8.78
C GLU A 13 13.63 11.81 -8.86
N GLY A 14 14.58 11.44 -9.73
CA GLY A 14 15.82 12.19 -9.93
C GLY A 14 16.88 11.96 -8.85
N LYS A 15 17.77 12.95 -8.68
CA LYS A 15 18.87 12.89 -7.72
C LYS A 15 18.33 13.06 -6.29
N PRO A 16 18.70 12.20 -5.32
CA PRO A 16 18.26 12.35 -3.93
C PRO A 16 18.60 13.73 -3.37
N VAL A 17 17.57 14.43 -2.87
CA VAL A 17 17.71 15.80 -2.34
C VAL A 17 18.31 15.83 -0.93
N SER A 18 18.35 14.69 -0.24
CA SER A 18 18.97 14.54 1.08
C SER A 18 19.26 13.06 1.40
N GLY A 19 20.04 12.81 2.46
CA GLY A 19 20.47 11.47 2.88
C GLY A 19 19.32 10.47 3.08
N GLN A 20 18.18 10.93 3.63
CA GLN A 20 16.99 10.10 3.85
C GLN A 20 16.34 9.55 2.57
N TYR A 21 16.64 10.16 1.41
CA TYR A 21 16.17 9.72 0.10
C TYR A 21 17.22 8.90 -0.66
N GLN A 22 18.41 8.69 -0.09
CA GLN A 22 19.39 7.77 -0.66
C GLN A 22 18.92 6.33 -0.50
N TRP A 23 18.95 5.58 -1.59
CA TRP A 23 18.39 4.23 -1.63
C TRP A 23 19.07 3.24 -0.71
N PHE A 24 20.39 3.33 -0.55
CA PHE A 24 21.12 2.54 0.43
C PHE A 24 20.59 2.75 1.86
N TYR A 25 20.39 4.01 2.26
CA TYR A 25 19.84 4.32 3.58
C TYR A 25 18.40 3.83 3.72
N ARG A 26 17.56 4.03 2.70
CA ARG A 26 16.16 3.58 2.73
C ARG A 26 16.02 2.06 2.87
N GLU A 27 16.81 1.30 2.13
CA GLU A 27 16.84 -0.16 2.26
C GLU A 27 17.31 -0.57 3.66
N LEU A 28 18.36 0.08 4.19
CA LEU A 28 18.85 -0.17 5.55
C LEU A 28 17.78 0.14 6.61
N ASP A 29 17.07 1.25 6.47
CA ASP A 29 16.02 1.67 7.41
C ASP A 29 14.81 0.72 7.34
N ALA A 30 14.38 0.33 6.15
CA ALA A 30 13.32 -0.67 5.96
C ALA A 30 13.69 -2.01 6.61
N LYS A 31 14.95 -2.48 6.46
CA LYS A 31 15.44 -3.70 7.14
C LYS A 31 15.43 -3.57 8.66
N ARG A 32 15.73 -2.40 9.22
CA ARG A 32 15.67 -2.15 10.67
C ARG A 32 14.23 -2.24 11.19
N TRP A 33 13.29 -1.62 10.48
CA TRP A 33 11.87 -1.71 10.80
C TRP A 33 11.34 -3.14 10.68
N ALA A 34 11.68 -3.86 9.62
CA ALA A 34 11.30 -5.26 9.45
C ALA A 34 11.84 -6.13 10.59
N LYS A 35 13.09 -5.93 11.01
CA LYS A 35 13.68 -6.60 12.17
C LYS A 35 12.95 -6.27 13.47
N LEU A 36 12.62 -5.00 13.71
CA LEU A 36 11.87 -4.57 14.90
C LEU A 36 10.48 -5.22 14.95
N TYR A 37 9.78 -5.29 13.82
CA TYR A 37 8.47 -5.89 13.70
C TYR A 37 8.49 -7.41 13.58
N ASN A 38 9.68 -8.01 13.50
CA ASN A 38 9.88 -9.45 13.30
C ASN A 38 9.12 -9.99 12.07
N ILE A 39 9.23 -9.27 10.94
CA ILE A 39 8.64 -9.67 9.65
C ILE A 39 9.73 -9.93 8.59
N PRO A 40 9.50 -10.86 7.64
CA PRO A 40 10.37 -11.02 6.48
C PRO A 40 10.42 -9.74 5.64
N TYR A 41 11.59 -9.45 5.07
CA TYR A 41 11.76 -8.32 4.16
C TYR A 41 12.90 -8.55 3.17
N ILE A 42 12.56 -8.48 1.90
CA ILE A 42 13.45 -8.46 0.74
C ILE A 42 13.17 -7.15 0.01
N GLU A 43 14.22 -6.35 -0.20
CA GLU A 43 14.11 -5.09 -0.94
C GLU A 43 13.61 -5.36 -2.37
N PRO A 44 12.41 -4.87 -2.75
CA PRO A 44 11.83 -5.13 -4.07
C PRO A 44 12.48 -4.29 -5.17
N ARG A 45 13.08 -3.15 -4.82
CA ARG A 45 13.54 -2.18 -5.81
C ARG A 45 14.60 -2.77 -6.74
N GLY A 46 14.35 -2.65 -8.05
CA GLY A 46 15.20 -3.19 -9.10
C GLY A 46 15.11 -4.71 -9.27
N LYS A 47 14.22 -5.38 -8.53
CA LYS A 47 14.01 -6.84 -8.59
C LYS A 47 12.59 -7.23 -8.98
N VAL A 48 11.61 -6.47 -8.51
CA VAL A 48 10.18 -6.72 -8.75
C VAL A 48 9.63 -5.66 -9.70
N ASN A 49 9.12 -6.09 -10.85
CA ASN A 49 8.41 -5.23 -11.79
C ASN A 49 6.90 -5.27 -11.51
N PHE A 50 6.23 -4.12 -11.47
CA PHE A 50 4.79 -4.04 -11.25
C PHE A 50 4.20 -2.73 -11.77
N ASP A 51 2.90 -2.74 -12.04
CA ASP A 51 2.12 -1.52 -12.29
C ASP A 51 1.31 -1.14 -11.04
N SER A 52 1.64 0.02 -10.46
CA SER A 52 0.95 0.53 -9.26
C SER A 52 -0.57 0.70 -9.45
N GLU A 53 -1.04 1.01 -10.65
CA GLU A 53 -2.47 1.24 -10.92
C GLU A 53 -3.22 -0.09 -11.01
N LEU A 54 -2.62 -1.09 -11.67
CA LEU A 54 -3.08 -2.47 -11.60
C LEU A 54 -3.19 -2.96 -10.15
N LEU A 55 -2.15 -2.79 -9.34
CA LEU A 55 -2.16 -3.27 -7.94
C LEU A 55 -3.23 -2.57 -7.09
N ALA A 56 -3.39 -1.25 -7.24
CA ALA A 56 -4.44 -0.50 -6.53
C ALA A 56 -5.85 -0.97 -6.91
N ARG A 57 -6.08 -1.23 -8.19
CA ARG A 57 -7.35 -1.75 -8.72
C ARG A 57 -7.60 -3.20 -8.26
N ALA A 58 -6.58 -4.04 -8.25
CA ALA A 58 -6.64 -5.41 -7.74
C ALA A 58 -7.04 -5.47 -6.25
N CYS A 59 -6.45 -4.61 -5.42
CA CYS A 59 -6.84 -4.46 -4.01
C CYS A 59 -8.29 -3.96 -3.87
N THR A 60 -8.75 -3.07 -4.77
CA THR A 60 -10.13 -2.58 -4.77
C THR A 60 -11.11 -3.67 -5.19
N ALA A 61 -10.78 -4.49 -6.19
CA ALA A 61 -11.59 -5.65 -6.58
C ALA A 61 -11.73 -6.65 -5.41
N ALA A 62 -10.63 -6.95 -4.70
CA ALA A 62 -10.69 -7.78 -3.50
C ALA A 62 -11.53 -7.15 -2.36
N LYS A 63 -11.54 -5.81 -2.26
CA LYS A 63 -12.40 -5.07 -1.32
C LYS A 63 -13.88 -5.21 -1.64
N CYS A 64 -14.28 -5.16 -2.91
CA CYS A 64 -15.66 -5.40 -3.34
C CYS A 64 -16.18 -6.78 -2.91
N LEU A 65 -15.26 -7.74 -2.71
CA LEU A 65 -15.56 -9.10 -2.27
C LEU A 65 -15.35 -9.34 -0.77
N GLY A 66 -15.06 -8.29 0.01
CA GLY A 66 -14.84 -8.41 1.46
C GLY A 66 -13.52 -9.10 1.84
N LYS A 67 -12.55 -9.20 0.92
CA LYS A 67 -11.30 -9.95 1.08
C LYS A 67 -10.04 -9.07 1.04
N VAL A 68 -10.20 -7.75 1.19
CA VAL A 68 -9.09 -6.79 1.05
C VAL A 68 -7.94 -7.06 2.01
N LYS A 69 -8.20 -7.46 3.26
CA LYS A 69 -7.17 -7.69 4.27
C LYS A 69 -6.31 -8.89 3.89
N GLU A 70 -6.93 -10.03 3.60
CA GLU A 70 -6.25 -11.26 3.22
C GLU A 70 -5.50 -11.07 1.89
N TYR A 71 -6.14 -10.44 0.92
CA TYR A 71 -5.54 -10.16 -0.39
C TYR A 71 -4.33 -9.25 -0.30
N THR A 72 -4.43 -8.12 0.42
CA THR A 72 -3.31 -7.19 0.57
C THR A 72 -2.13 -7.84 1.29
N CYS A 73 -2.36 -8.66 2.32
CA CYS A 73 -1.28 -9.44 2.97
C CYS A 73 -0.54 -10.33 1.97
N LEU A 74 -1.25 -11.05 1.09
CA LEU A 74 -0.63 -11.89 0.07
C LEU A 74 0.10 -11.08 -1.00
N LEU A 75 -0.41 -9.90 -1.34
CA LEU A 75 0.24 -9.01 -2.30
C LEU A 75 1.52 -8.38 -1.72
N PHE A 76 1.50 -7.98 -0.45
CA PHE A 76 2.69 -7.54 0.28
C PHE A 76 3.71 -8.68 0.40
N LYS A 77 3.26 -9.92 0.64
CA LYS A 77 4.13 -11.11 0.64
C LYS A 77 4.81 -11.31 -0.71
N ALA A 78 4.04 -11.21 -1.81
CA ALA A 78 4.61 -11.27 -3.17
C ALA A 78 5.68 -10.20 -3.38
N MET A 79 5.39 -8.96 -2.98
CA MET A 79 6.29 -7.81 -3.15
C MET A 79 7.57 -7.92 -2.32
N PHE A 80 7.48 -8.32 -1.05
CA PHE A 80 8.56 -8.15 -0.07
C PHE A 80 9.14 -9.46 0.47
N GLU A 81 8.64 -10.64 0.06
CA GLU A 81 9.10 -11.93 0.61
C GLU A 81 9.34 -12.99 -0.47
N ASP A 82 8.41 -13.18 -1.41
CA ASP A 82 8.42 -14.36 -2.29
C ASP A 82 9.46 -14.30 -3.43
N SER A 83 10.27 -13.24 -3.50
CA SER A 83 11.32 -13.06 -4.52
C SER A 83 10.81 -13.21 -5.96
N VAL A 84 9.55 -12.87 -6.22
CA VAL A 84 8.99 -12.85 -7.58
C VAL A 84 9.62 -11.72 -8.39
N SER A 85 9.88 -11.93 -9.67
CA SER A 85 10.43 -10.89 -10.55
C SER A 85 9.38 -9.93 -11.10
N GLN A 86 8.10 -10.33 -11.10
CA GLN A 86 7.01 -9.55 -11.66
C GLN A 86 5.70 -9.81 -10.90
N ILE A 87 4.94 -8.74 -10.66
CA ILE A 87 3.56 -8.78 -10.15
C ILE A 87 2.66 -8.11 -11.20
N ASP A 88 2.16 -8.93 -12.11
CA ASP A 88 1.21 -8.57 -13.18
C ASP A 88 -0.20 -9.09 -12.87
N GLU A 89 -1.10 -9.06 -13.86
CA GLU A 89 -2.48 -9.53 -13.68
C GLU A 89 -2.52 -11.02 -13.30
N ARG A 90 -1.66 -11.84 -13.90
CA ARG A 90 -1.59 -13.27 -13.59
C ARG A 90 -1.23 -13.48 -12.13
N GLU A 91 -0.22 -12.78 -11.64
CA GLU A 91 0.17 -12.86 -10.24
C GLU A 91 -0.94 -12.34 -9.32
N CYS A 92 -1.62 -11.24 -9.69
CA CYS A 92 -2.77 -10.73 -8.95
C CYS A 92 -3.90 -11.75 -8.81
N VAL A 93 -4.19 -12.51 -9.88
CA VAL A 93 -5.18 -13.60 -9.89
C VAL A 93 -4.72 -14.75 -8.99
N ILE A 94 -3.46 -15.17 -9.06
CA ILE A 94 -2.90 -16.23 -8.20
C ILE A 94 -3.08 -15.87 -6.72
N ARG A 95 -2.79 -14.62 -6.34
CA ARG A 95 -2.99 -14.14 -4.97
C ARG A 95 -4.47 -14.05 -4.56
N ALA A 96 -5.36 -13.76 -5.51
CA ALA A 96 -6.80 -13.74 -5.26
C ALA A 96 -7.34 -15.15 -4.98
N GLU A 97 -6.95 -16.13 -5.79
CA GLU A 97 -7.33 -17.53 -5.58
C GLU A 97 -6.82 -18.06 -4.24
N ALA A 98 -5.60 -17.70 -3.85
CA ALA A 98 -5.01 -18.08 -2.56
C ALA A 98 -5.76 -17.52 -1.32
N CYS A 99 -6.55 -16.45 -1.44
CA CYS A 99 -7.43 -15.98 -0.36
C CYS A 99 -8.91 -16.36 -0.54
N GLY A 100 -9.19 -17.28 -1.48
CA GLY A 100 -10.52 -17.86 -1.70
C GLY A 100 -11.43 -17.05 -2.62
N ILE A 101 -10.88 -16.15 -3.43
CA ILE A 101 -11.63 -15.45 -4.48
C ILE A 101 -11.60 -16.27 -5.76
N SER A 102 -12.76 -16.54 -6.37
CA SER A 102 -12.85 -17.15 -7.70
C SER A 102 -12.11 -16.30 -8.74
N LYS A 103 -11.25 -16.93 -9.55
CA LYS A 103 -10.57 -16.30 -10.68
C LYS A 103 -11.52 -15.50 -11.57
N ILE A 104 -12.66 -16.09 -11.96
CA ILE A 104 -13.63 -15.43 -12.84
C ILE A 104 -14.19 -14.17 -12.18
N ASN A 105 -14.59 -14.25 -10.92
CA ASN A 105 -15.12 -13.10 -10.19
C ASN A 105 -14.07 -11.99 -10.03
N PHE A 106 -12.83 -12.37 -9.73
CA PHE A 106 -11.73 -11.42 -9.61
C PHE A 106 -11.43 -10.71 -10.93
N GLN A 107 -11.29 -11.45 -12.04
CA GLN A 107 -11.00 -10.88 -13.35
C GLN A 107 -12.12 -9.96 -13.84
N ASN A 108 -13.39 -10.35 -13.62
CA ASN A 108 -14.53 -9.50 -13.93
C ASN A 108 -14.45 -8.18 -13.15
N LEU A 109 -14.23 -8.23 -11.83
CA LEU A 109 -14.11 -7.02 -11.00
C LEU A 109 -12.85 -6.20 -11.32
N LEU A 110 -11.75 -6.84 -11.72
CA LEU A 110 -10.51 -6.15 -12.05
C LEU A 110 -10.68 -5.20 -13.24
N THR A 111 -11.59 -5.53 -14.17
CA THR A 111 -11.88 -4.71 -15.36
C THR A 111 -13.20 -3.93 -15.26
N ALA A 112 -14.00 -4.16 -14.22
CA ALA A 112 -15.30 -3.52 -14.04
C ALA A 112 -15.17 -2.01 -13.75
N GLN A 113 -16.06 -1.22 -14.36
CA GLN A 113 -16.13 0.23 -14.14
C GLN A 113 -16.40 0.58 -12.67
N GLU A 114 -17.24 -0.21 -11.99
CA GLU A 114 -17.55 0.00 -10.56
C GLU A 114 -16.31 -0.06 -9.66
N THR A 115 -15.33 -0.92 -9.98
CA THR A 115 -14.07 -1.02 -9.22
C THR A 115 -13.22 0.22 -9.44
N LEU A 116 -13.18 0.73 -10.68
CA LEU A 116 -12.47 1.97 -11.00
C LEU A 116 -13.10 3.17 -10.29
N ASP A 117 -14.43 3.24 -10.28
CA ASP A 117 -15.17 4.31 -9.59
C ASP A 117 -14.92 4.27 -8.08
N GLN A 118 -14.92 3.09 -7.46
CA GLN A 118 -14.58 2.94 -6.04
C GLN A 118 -13.13 3.33 -5.72
N LEU A 119 -12.18 3.01 -6.61
CA LEU A 119 -10.79 3.41 -6.46
C LEU A 119 -10.66 4.94 -6.54
N ASN A 120 -11.29 5.57 -7.54
CA ASN A 120 -11.30 7.02 -7.70
C ASN A 120 -11.93 7.71 -6.48
N ALA A 121 -13.11 7.27 -6.05
CA ALA A 121 -13.77 7.82 -4.86
C ALA A 121 -12.92 7.64 -3.58
N THR A 122 -12.11 6.59 -3.49
CA THR A 122 -11.18 6.40 -2.37
C THR A 122 -10.02 7.40 -2.43
N ILE A 123 -9.49 7.68 -3.62
CA ILE A 123 -8.44 8.69 -3.83
C ILE A 123 -8.99 10.08 -3.54
N ASP A 124 -10.17 10.42 -4.04
CA ASP A 124 -10.79 11.74 -3.85
C ASP A 124 -11.05 12.01 -2.36
N ARG A 125 -11.63 11.05 -1.62
CA ARG A 125 -11.78 11.16 -0.15
C ARG A 125 -10.45 11.35 0.58
N ALA A 126 -9.39 10.66 0.15
CA ALA A 126 -8.07 10.81 0.76
C ALA A 126 -7.53 12.24 0.56
N LEU A 127 -7.67 12.78 -0.64
CA LEU A 127 -7.25 14.15 -0.96
C LEU A 127 -8.06 15.19 -0.19
N GLU A 128 -9.39 15.05 -0.15
CA GLU A 128 -10.29 15.91 0.63
C GLU A 128 -9.95 15.90 2.13
N SER A 129 -9.44 14.77 2.63
CA SER A 129 -9.01 14.63 4.02
C SER A 129 -7.56 15.08 4.27
N GLY A 130 -6.90 15.69 3.28
CA GLY A 130 -5.53 16.20 3.40
C GLY A 130 -4.43 15.13 3.35
N VAL A 131 -4.70 13.93 2.82
CA VAL A 131 -3.68 12.88 2.70
C VAL A 131 -2.66 13.24 1.62
N PHE A 132 -1.39 13.31 2.02
CA PHE A 132 -0.28 13.66 1.11
C PHE A 132 0.77 12.55 0.93
N GLY A 133 0.63 11.42 1.63
CA GLY A 133 1.56 10.31 1.54
C GLY A 133 1.04 9.03 2.17
N VAL A 134 1.86 7.98 2.13
CA VAL A 134 1.52 6.67 2.70
C VAL A 134 2.64 6.14 3.61
N PRO A 135 2.31 5.35 4.65
CA PRO A 135 0.95 5.15 5.17
C PRO A 135 0.43 6.42 5.88
N THR A 136 -0.87 6.69 5.77
CA THR A 136 -1.57 7.74 6.53
C THR A 136 -2.75 7.13 7.26
N PHE A 137 -2.96 7.55 8.50
CA PHE A 137 -4.06 7.15 9.36
C PHE A 137 -4.84 8.40 9.77
N ILE A 138 -6.17 8.34 9.73
CA ILE A 138 -7.04 9.42 10.18
C ILE A 138 -7.99 8.86 11.22
N VAL A 139 -8.01 9.44 12.41
CA VAL A 139 -8.88 9.03 13.53
C VAL A 139 -9.50 10.28 14.15
N SER A 140 -10.84 10.34 14.19
CA SER A 140 -11.57 11.47 14.77
C SER A 140 -11.15 12.84 14.22
N GLY A 141 -10.79 12.91 12.93
CA GLY A 141 -10.32 14.13 12.27
C GLY A 141 -8.81 14.41 12.40
N GLU A 142 -8.09 13.69 13.27
CA GLU A 142 -6.64 13.83 13.43
C GLU A 142 -5.88 12.96 12.42
N LEU A 143 -4.89 13.55 11.75
CA LEU A 143 -4.08 12.90 10.71
C LEU A 143 -2.69 12.52 11.25
N PHE A 144 -2.31 11.25 11.07
CA PHE A 144 -0.99 10.71 11.40
C PHE A 144 -0.35 10.11 10.15
N TRP A 145 0.73 10.71 9.67
CA TRP A 145 1.46 10.25 8.48
C TRP A 145 2.80 9.60 8.86
N GLY A 146 3.06 8.41 8.32
CA GLY A 146 4.31 7.69 8.48
C GLY A 146 4.24 6.52 9.48
N ASN A 147 5.06 5.50 9.22
CA ASN A 147 5.20 4.33 10.09
C ASN A 147 5.72 4.72 11.50
N ASP A 148 6.64 5.66 11.55
CA ASP A 148 7.23 6.20 12.78
C ASP A 148 6.23 6.96 13.66
N ARG A 149 5.05 7.32 13.13
CA ARG A 149 3.96 7.97 13.89
C ARG A 149 2.93 7.03 14.46
N ILE A 150 3.05 5.72 14.22
CA ILE A 150 2.18 4.71 14.83
C ILE A 150 2.23 4.77 16.37
N VAL A 151 3.37 5.15 16.97
CA VAL A 151 3.46 5.33 18.43
C VAL A 151 2.55 6.45 18.95
N LEU A 152 2.47 7.57 18.22
CA LEU A 152 1.61 8.71 18.57
C LEU A 152 0.14 8.35 18.34
N LEU A 153 -0.17 7.69 17.22
CA LEU A 153 -1.50 7.17 16.94
C LEU A 153 -1.98 6.22 18.05
N ARG A 154 -1.12 5.28 18.49
CA ARG A 154 -1.44 4.35 19.60
C ARG A 154 -1.67 5.09 20.91
N HIS A 155 -0.89 6.13 21.18
CA HIS A 155 -1.07 6.95 22.37
C HIS A 155 -2.42 7.69 22.32
N TYR A 156 -2.73 8.34 21.21
CA TYR A 156 -4.01 9.02 20.97
C TYR A 156 -5.21 8.09 21.20
N LEU A 157 -5.20 6.90 20.58
CA LEU A 157 -6.28 5.92 20.73
C LEU A 157 -6.49 5.46 22.17
N LYS A 158 -5.42 5.36 22.98
CA LYS A 158 -5.54 5.01 24.40
C LYS A 158 -6.16 6.12 25.22
N MET A 159 -5.81 7.37 24.95
CA MET A 159 -6.37 8.51 25.69
C MET A 159 -7.83 8.77 25.31
N SER A 160 -8.20 8.62 24.04
CA SER A 160 -9.57 8.83 23.57
C SER A 160 -10.57 7.80 24.07
N ASN A 161 -10.12 6.61 24.48
CA ASN A 161 -10.96 5.56 25.09
C ASN A 161 -11.14 5.73 26.61
N CYS A 162 -10.48 6.73 27.22
CA CYS A 162 -10.60 7.03 28.65
C CYS A 162 -11.53 8.22 28.94
N ASN A 163 -12.12 8.83 27.90
CA ASN A 163 -13.13 9.88 27.98
C ASN A 163 -14.47 9.34 27.44
#